data_AF-A0A2H0TD88-F1
#
_entry.id   AF-A0A2H0TD88-F1
#
_cell.length_a   1.000
_cell.length_b   1.000
_cell.length_c   1.000
_cell.angle_alpha   90.00
_cell.angle_beta   90.00
_cell.angle_gamma   90.00
#
_symmetry.space_group_name_H-M   'P 1'
#
loop_
_entity.id
_entity.type
_entity.pdbx_description
1 polymer ?
#
loop_
_entity_poly.entity_id
_entity_poly.type
_entity_poly.pdbx_seq_one_letter_code
_entity_poly.pdbx_strand_id
1 'polypeptide(L)'
;MTNKLQQTIKEELEKLPKENQEAIGSVNWVKISEEIGRKNNLLEEEINNLQVETLLILTGIEDFDLYALSIEREVGLSKSEAEKISKEVTEKIFDPILEKIPTEEQATPSASSENKNTDNAGDELDERFSGLSEGIRKIIVQSGYYTKLYVVAEENKLTVPQMGTLEEITTGVITNSIHPEDFEKMLVKNLGLPAGTVQKIVGEINEKILGPVREKMKEVYSRPESSAYEIKPQIKKNVVKVIRPTSEATDPLLDTMELKEGNPTVDQKMQPILGQKLADSYKASTVKTDHSIENMTKDKNVSRGAPKTYPPNADPYREIPE
;
A
#
# COMPACT_ATOMS: atom_id res chain seq x y z
N MET A 1 -5.91 -6.62 -29.76
CA MET A 1 -4.64 -6.30 -29.06
C MET A 1 -3.71 -5.52 -29.99
N THR A 2 -3.18 -4.37 -29.55
CA THR A 2 -2.29 -3.55 -30.40
C THR A 2 -0.84 -4.06 -30.38
N ASN A 3 -0.11 -3.90 -31.50
CA ASN A 3 1.32 -4.24 -31.59
C ASN A 3 2.16 -3.52 -30.52
N LYS A 4 1.75 -2.30 -30.15
CA LYS A 4 2.41 -1.50 -29.10
C LYS A 4 2.30 -2.17 -27.74
N LEU A 5 1.10 -2.66 -27.37
CA LEU A 5 0.89 -3.35 -26.10
C LEU A 5 1.70 -4.66 -26.01
N GLN A 6 1.74 -5.43 -27.10
CA GLN A 6 2.55 -6.65 -27.17
C GLN A 6 4.05 -6.37 -26.97
N GLN A 7 4.55 -5.28 -27.55
CA GLN A 7 5.94 -4.87 -27.36
C GLN A 7 6.20 -4.45 -25.90
N THR A 8 5.33 -3.64 -25.30
CA THR A 8 5.46 -3.22 -23.90
C THR A 8 5.44 -4.41 -22.94
N ILE A 9 4.53 -5.38 -23.14
CA ILE A 9 4.49 -6.61 -22.33
C ILE A 9 5.83 -7.34 -22.38
N LYS A 10 6.41 -7.50 -23.59
CA LYS A 10 7.68 -8.18 -23.74
C LYS A 10 8.81 -7.44 -23.02
N GLU A 11 8.88 -6.12 -23.18
CA GLU A 11 9.91 -5.28 -22.54
C GLU A 11 9.84 -5.30 -21.01
N GLU A 12 8.64 -5.34 -20.42
CA GLU A 12 8.50 -5.42 -18.95
C GLU A 12 8.82 -6.82 -18.41
N LEU A 13 8.40 -7.89 -19.10
CA LEU A 13 8.73 -9.26 -18.67
C LEU A 13 10.23 -9.54 -18.74
N GLU A 14 10.95 -8.97 -19.72
CA GLU A 14 12.42 -9.13 -19.84
C GLU A 14 13.20 -8.54 -18.64
N LYS A 15 12.59 -7.65 -17.83
CA LYS A 15 13.21 -7.06 -16.65
C LYS A 15 13.14 -7.93 -15.40
N LEU A 16 12.27 -8.96 -15.41
CA LEU A 16 12.08 -9.82 -14.25
C LEU A 16 13.26 -10.79 -14.06
N PRO A 17 13.47 -11.34 -12.85
CA PRO A 17 14.39 -12.47 -12.66
C PRO A 17 14.07 -13.64 -13.59
N LYS A 18 15.09 -14.43 -13.98
CA LYS A 18 14.93 -15.51 -14.98
C LYS A 18 13.90 -16.55 -14.54
N GLU A 19 13.89 -16.86 -13.25
CA GLU A 19 12.97 -17.80 -12.63
C GLU A 19 11.51 -17.34 -12.85
N ASN A 20 11.25 -16.04 -12.65
CA ASN A 20 9.93 -15.45 -12.86
C ASN A 20 9.57 -15.40 -14.35
N GLN A 21 10.54 -15.09 -15.22
CA GLN A 21 10.33 -15.11 -16.68
C GLN A 21 9.92 -16.51 -17.16
N GLU A 22 10.58 -17.56 -16.67
CA GLU A 22 10.28 -18.95 -17.00
C GLU A 22 8.90 -19.37 -16.48
N ALA A 23 8.57 -19.05 -15.22
CA ALA A 23 7.27 -19.33 -14.63
C ALA A 23 6.14 -18.63 -15.38
N ILE A 24 6.26 -17.33 -15.65
CA ILE A 24 5.25 -16.56 -16.39
C ILE A 24 5.15 -17.04 -17.84
N GLY A 25 6.29 -17.27 -18.51
CA GLY A 25 6.35 -17.74 -19.90
C GLY A 25 5.78 -19.15 -20.10
N SER A 26 5.65 -19.93 -19.03
CA SER A 26 5.05 -21.26 -19.06
C SER A 26 3.51 -21.27 -19.14
N VAL A 27 2.88 -20.11 -18.96
CA VAL A 27 1.43 -19.91 -19.02
C VAL A 27 1.12 -18.87 -20.09
N ASN A 28 0.24 -19.19 -21.02
CA ASN A 28 -0.18 -18.25 -22.07
C ASN A 28 -1.22 -17.27 -21.52
N TRP A 29 -0.84 -16.49 -20.51
CA TRP A 29 -1.73 -15.63 -19.75
C TRP A 29 -2.40 -14.56 -20.61
N VAL A 30 -1.74 -14.08 -21.67
CA VAL A 30 -2.32 -13.13 -22.64
C VAL A 30 -3.54 -13.73 -23.35
N LYS A 31 -3.42 -14.98 -23.82
CA LYS A 31 -4.52 -15.68 -24.48
C LYS A 31 -5.62 -16.05 -23.48
N ILE A 32 -5.24 -16.49 -22.28
CA ILE A 32 -6.21 -16.86 -21.23
C ILE A 32 -7.04 -15.64 -20.79
N SER A 33 -6.40 -14.49 -20.58
CA SER A 33 -7.10 -13.23 -20.24
C SER A 33 -8.02 -12.76 -21.37
N GLU A 34 -7.61 -12.92 -22.64
CA GLU A 34 -8.47 -12.65 -23.80
C GLU A 34 -9.71 -13.57 -23.83
N GLU A 35 -9.53 -14.87 -23.54
CA GLU A 35 -10.63 -15.84 -23.46
C GLU A 35 -11.59 -15.52 -22.29
N ILE A 36 -11.05 -15.15 -21.13
CA ILE A 36 -11.86 -14.72 -19.97
C ILE A 36 -12.64 -13.46 -20.30
N GLY A 37 -12.01 -12.46 -20.91
CA GLY A 37 -12.67 -11.22 -21.29
C GLY A 37 -13.79 -11.46 -22.31
N ARG A 38 -13.53 -12.24 -23.37
CA ARG A 38 -14.57 -12.62 -24.35
C ARG A 38 -15.73 -13.38 -23.72
N LYS A 39 -15.46 -14.31 -22.80
CA LYS A 39 -16.48 -15.08 -22.07
C LYS A 39 -17.39 -14.17 -21.23
N ASN A 40 -16.86 -13.05 -20.74
CA ASN A 40 -17.61 -12.05 -19.97
C ASN A 40 -18.10 -10.86 -20.83
N ASN A 41 -18.09 -11.00 -22.16
CA ASN A 41 -18.55 -9.99 -23.13
C ASN A 41 -17.80 -8.66 -23.08
N LEU A 42 -16.54 -8.67 -22.66
CA LEU A 42 -15.69 -7.48 -22.69
C LEU A 42 -15.40 -7.05 -24.14
N LEU A 43 -15.39 -5.73 -24.36
CA LEU A 43 -14.93 -5.10 -25.59
C LEU A 43 -13.41 -5.26 -25.74
N GLU A 44 -12.90 -5.06 -26.96
CA GLU A 44 -11.46 -5.22 -27.22
C GLU A 44 -10.59 -4.28 -26.36
N GLU A 45 -11.06 -3.06 -26.12
CA GLU A 45 -10.38 -2.10 -25.24
C GLU A 45 -10.35 -2.57 -23.78
N GLU A 46 -11.48 -3.07 -23.27
CA GLU A 46 -11.61 -3.63 -21.93
C GLU A 46 -10.74 -4.90 -21.74
N ILE A 47 -10.64 -5.74 -22.76
CA ILE A 47 -9.73 -6.90 -22.77
C ILE A 47 -8.27 -6.43 -22.70
N ASN A 48 -7.92 -5.38 -23.44
CA ASN A 48 -6.56 -4.82 -23.39
C ASN A 48 -6.26 -4.27 -21.99
N ASN A 49 -7.23 -3.60 -21.34
CA ASN A 49 -7.07 -3.10 -19.97
C ASN A 49 -6.92 -4.26 -18.98
N LEU A 50 -7.74 -5.31 -19.09
CA LEU A 50 -7.58 -6.53 -18.28
C LEU A 50 -6.19 -7.14 -18.43
N GLN A 51 -5.64 -7.17 -19.65
CA GLN A 51 -4.28 -7.66 -19.91
C GLN A 51 -3.21 -6.77 -19.27
N VAL A 52 -3.41 -5.44 -19.25
CA VAL A 52 -2.51 -4.50 -18.57
C VAL A 52 -2.54 -4.73 -17.06
N GLU A 53 -3.71 -4.76 -16.43
CA GLU A 53 -3.82 -4.99 -14.98
C GLU A 53 -3.22 -6.36 -14.61
N THR A 54 -3.45 -7.39 -15.42
CA THR A 54 -2.84 -8.72 -15.20
C THR A 54 -1.31 -8.64 -15.26
N LEU A 55 -0.75 -7.90 -16.21
CA LEU A 55 0.70 -7.68 -16.31
C LEU A 55 1.25 -6.96 -15.07
N LEU A 56 0.54 -5.96 -14.55
CA LEU A 56 0.98 -5.21 -13.37
C LEU A 56 1.12 -6.10 -12.13
N ILE A 57 0.18 -7.04 -11.95
CA ILE A 57 0.29 -8.08 -10.90
C ILE A 57 1.47 -9.02 -11.18
N LEU A 58 1.59 -9.55 -12.40
CA LEU A 58 2.67 -10.50 -12.74
C LEU A 58 4.08 -9.89 -12.60
N THR A 59 4.20 -8.58 -12.75
CA THR A 59 5.46 -7.84 -12.61
C THR A 59 5.70 -7.33 -11.19
N GLY A 60 4.75 -7.52 -10.27
CA GLY A 60 4.81 -7.04 -8.89
C GLY A 60 4.73 -5.52 -8.75
N ILE A 61 4.24 -4.82 -9.78
CA ILE A 61 4.03 -3.36 -9.74
C ILE A 61 2.78 -3.03 -8.94
N GLU A 62 1.78 -3.91 -9.00
CA GLU A 62 0.52 -3.77 -8.26
C GLU A 62 0.31 -4.94 -7.31
N ASP A 63 -0.34 -4.65 -6.19
CA ASP A 63 -0.69 -5.61 -5.16
C ASP A 63 -1.86 -6.50 -5.61
N PHE A 64 -1.71 -7.80 -5.39
CA PHE A 64 -2.72 -8.81 -5.68
C PHE A 64 -4.08 -8.52 -5.00
N ASP A 65 -4.06 -8.01 -3.77
CA ASP A 65 -5.27 -7.70 -3.00
C ASP A 65 -6.10 -6.56 -3.65
N LEU A 66 -5.45 -5.72 -4.47
CA LEU A 66 -6.09 -4.61 -5.17
C LEU A 66 -6.59 -5.01 -6.58
N TYR A 67 -6.27 -6.21 -7.05
CA TYR A 67 -6.51 -6.59 -8.45
C TYR A 67 -7.99 -6.48 -8.87
N ALA A 68 -8.92 -6.93 -8.02
CA ALA A 68 -10.35 -6.82 -8.30
C ALA A 68 -10.80 -5.35 -8.40
N LEU A 69 -10.27 -4.47 -7.54
CA LEU A 69 -10.57 -3.05 -7.54
C LEU A 69 -9.98 -2.34 -8.76
N SER A 70 -8.84 -2.80 -9.25
CA SER A 70 -8.21 -2.24 -10.46
C SER A 70 -8.92 -2.70 -11.74
N ILE A 71 -9.41 -3.95 -11.77
CA ILE A 71 -10.36 -4.37 -12.82
C ILE A 71 -11.63 -3.49 -12.79
N GLU A 72 -12.22 -3.24 -11.63
CA GLU A 72 -13.42 -2.39 -11.52
C GLU A 72 -13.18 -1.00 -12.13
N ARG A 73 -12.05 -0.37 -11.79
CA ARG A 73 -11.72 1.01 -12.19
C ARG A 73 -11.26 1.13 -13.64
N GLU A 74 -10.31 0.29 -14.06
CA GLU A 74 -9.61 0.46 -15.33
C GLU A 74 -10.30 -0.30 -16.48
N VAL A 75 -10.99 -1.40 -16.19
CA VAL A 75 -11.82 -2.11 -17.18
C VAL A 75 -13.23 -1.51 -17.23
N GLY A 76 -13.67 -0.78 -16.19
CA GLY A 76 -14.96 -0.09 -16.16
C GLY A 76 -16.15 -1.01 -15.85
N LEU A 77 -15.92 -2.04 -15.04
CA LEU A 77 -16.92 -3.06 -14.68
C LEU A 77 -17.61 -2.76 -13.36
N SER A 78 -18.75 -3.41 -13.10
CA SER A 78 -19.30 -3.40 -11.76
C SER A 78 -18.43 -4.23 -10.80
N LYS A 79 -18.44 -3.89 -9.51
CA LYS A 79 -17.73 -4.64 -8.46
C LYS A 79 -17.94 -6.16 -8.54
N SER A 80 -19.18 -6.61 -8.72
CA SER A 80 -19.49 -8.04 -8.80
C SER A 80 -18.91 -8.73 -10.04
N GLU A 81 -18.82 -8.02 -11.17
CA GLU A 81 -18.22 -8.55 -12.39
C GLU A 81 -16.70 -8.59 -12.27
N ALA A 82 -16.12 -7.54 -11.68
CA ALA A 82 -14.69 -7.45 -11.42
C ALA A 82 -14.22 -8.57 -10.47
N GLU A 83 -14.93 -8.83 -9.37
CA GLU A 83 -14.65 -9.95 -8.44
C GLU A 83 -14.74 -11.32 -9.13
N LYS A 84 -15.69 -11.50 -10.05
CA LYS A 84 -15.85 -12.75 -10.81
C LYS A 84 -14.68 -12.96 -11.78
N ILE A 85 -14.29 -11.91 -12.50
CA ILE A 85 -13.19 -11.97 -13.47
C ILE A 85 -11.86 -12.15 -12.74
N SER A 86 -11.62 -11.41 -11.65
CA SER A 86 -10.39 -11.52 -10.86
C SER A 86 -10.19 -12.95 -10.34
N LYS A 87 -11.26 -13.59 -9.86
CA LYS A 87 -11.23 -14.99 -9.44
C LYS A 87 -10.89 -15.93 -10.60
N GLU A 88 -11.51 -15.75 -11.77
CA GLU A 88 -11.24 -16.61 -12.93
C GLU A 88 -9.81 -16.43 -13.47
N VAL A 89 -9.27 -15.20 -13.44
CA VAL A 89 -7.86 -14.93 -13.75
C VAL A 89 -6.95 -15.61 -12.74
N THR A 90 -7.26 -15.50 -11.44
CA THR A 90 -6.47 -16.13 -10.37
C THR A 90 -6.31 -17.62 -10.60
N GLU A 91 -7.44 -18.31 -10.78
CA GLU A 91 -7.46 -19.78 -10.95
C GLU A 91 -6.74 -20.24 -12.23
N LYS A 92 -6.76 -19.44 -13.30
CA LYS A 92 -6.26 -19.86 -14.63
C LYS A 92 -4.90 -19.31 -14.99
N ILE A 93 -4.48 -18.22 -14.36
CA ILE A 93 -3.25 -17.50 -14.68
C ILE A 93 -2.32 -17.48 -13.48
N PHE A 94 -2.76 -16.93 -12.34
CA PHE A 94 -1.88 -16.72 -11.20
C PHE A 94 -1.50 -18.03 -10.51
N ASP A 95 -2.48 -18.89 -10.19
CA ASP A 95 -2.20 -20.17 -9.50
C ASP A 95 -1.22 -21.05 -10.29
N PRO A 96 -1.39 -21.29 -11.61
CA PRO A 96 -0.46 -22.11 -12.38
C PRO A 96 0.93 -21.51 -12.57
N ILE A 97 1.08 -20.19 -12.42
CA ILE A 97 2.39 -19.51 -12.42
C ILE A 97 3.05 -19.67 -11.06
N LEU A 98 2.31 -19.44 -9.97
CA LEU A 98 2.79 -19.58 -8.60
C LEU A 98 3.26 -21.02 -8.30
N GLU A 99 2.57 -22.03 -8.82
CA GLU A 99 2.99 -23.44 -8.70
C GLU A 99 4.36 -23.74 -9.34
N LYS A 100 4.82 -22.89 -10.27
CA LYS A 100 6.07 -23.10 -11.02
C LYS A 100 7.24 -22.26 -10.50
N ILE A 101 6.97 -21.29 -9.63
CA ILE A 101 8.04 -20.57 -8.96
C ILE A 101 8.54 -21.48 -7.84
N PRO A 102 9.81 -21.93 -7.87
CA PRO A 102 10.35 -22.76 -6.81
C PRO A 102 10.36 -21.95 -5.50
N THR A 103 9.47 -22.29 -4.58
CA THR A 103 9.54 -21.84 -3.20
C THR A 103 10.85 -22.35 -2.59
N GLU A 104 11.51 -21.56 -1.73
CA GLU A 104 12.82 -21.86 -1.14
C GLU A 104 12.91 -23.25 -0.45
N GLU A 105 11.77 -23.86 -0.14
CA GLU A 105 11.64 -25.25 0.32
C GLU A 105 12.17 -26.32 -0.66
N GLN A 106 12.29 -26.04 -1.96
CA GLN A 106 12.71 -27.05 -2.94
C GLN A 106 14.21 -27.02 -3.30
N ALA A 107 15.02 -26.21 -2.61
CA ALA A 107 16.45 -26.09 -2.89
C ALA A 107 17.36 -27.15 -2.20
N THR A 108 16.84 -28.23 -1.59
CA THR A 108 17.67 -29.39 -1.23
C THR A 108 16.92 -30.74 -1.32
N PRO A 109 17.54 -31.81 -1.85
CA PRO A 109 16.96 -33.16 -1.82
C PRO A 109 17.40 -33.90 -0.56
N SER A 110 16.54 -34.02 0.45
CA SER A 110 16.63 -35.11 1.44
C SER A 110 15.31 -35.36 2.19
N ALA A 111 14.65 -36.44 1.77
CA ALA A 111 13.85 -37.41 2.52
C ALA A 111 13.04 -36.99 3.77
N SER A 112 11.74 -37.30 3.67
CA SER A 112 10.74 -37.59 4.72
C SER A 112 10.25 -36.44 5.61
N SER A 113 9.00 -36.00 5.43
CA SER A 113 7.80 -36.62 6.00
C SER A 113 6.53 -35.84 5.60
N GLU A 114 5.41 -36.55 5.52
CA GLU A 114 4.06 -36.01 5.34
C GLU A 114 3.67 -35.11 6.53
N ASN A 115 3.19 -33.90 6.27
CA ASN A 115 1.94 -33.42 6.89
C ASN A 115 1.35 -32.19 6.18
N LYS A 116 0.03 -32.20 6.01
CA LYS A 116 -0.78 -31.11 5.44
C LYS A 116 -0.97 -29.99 6.47
N ASN A 117 -0.78 -28.72 6.07
CA ASN A 117 -1.79 -27.64 6.08
C ASN A 117 -1.17 -26.23 6.13
N THR A 118 -1.72 -25.38 5.25
CA THR A 118 -2.04 -23.94 5.40
C THR A 118 -0.93 -22.88 5.44
N ASP A 119 -1.14 -21.89 4.56
CA ASP A 119 -0.81 -20.46 4.67
C ASP A 119 0.59 -19.99 4.29
N ASN A 120 0.76 -19.60 3.01
CA ASN A 120 1.78 -18.63 2.61
C ASN A 120 1.12 -17.26 2.44
N ALA A 121 0.93 -16.58 3.58
CA ALA A 121 0.92 -15.12 3.59
C ALA A 121 2.36 -14.66 3.31
N GLY A 122 2.53 -13.75 2.35
CA GLY A 122 3.84 -13.32 1.85
C GLY A 122 4.84 -13.02 2.96
N ASP A 123 5.98 -13.69 2.88
CA ASP A 123 7.10 -13.62 3.84
C ASP A 123 7.92 -12.30 3.74
N GLU A 124 7.37 -11.24 3.15
CA GLU A 124 8.01 -9.93 3.24
C GLU A 124 7.58 -9.23 4.52
N LEU A 125 8.27 -9.61 5.60
CA LEU A 125 8.15 -8.93 6.88
C LEU A 125 8.71 -7.51 6.74
N ASP A 126 7.82 -6.54 6.84
CA ASP A 126 8.15 -5.13 6.97
C ASP A 126 9.31 -4.93 7.94
N GLU A 127 10.32 -4.19 7.48
CA GLU A 127 11.58 -3.96 8.19
C GLU A 127 11.35 -3.42 9.62
N ARG A 128 10.22 -2.73 9.87
CA ARG A 128 9.82 -2.25 11.20
C ARG A 128 9.61 -3.39 12.21
N PHE A 129 9.37 -4.62 11.75
CA PHE A 129 9.25 -5.81 12.60
C PHE A 129 10.54 -6.62 12.73
N SER A 130 11.63 -6.23 12.06
CA SER A 130 12.91 -6.95 12.09
C SER A 130 13.46 -7.15 13.52
N GLY A 131 13.19 -6.20 14.42
CA GLY A 131 13.58 -6.27 15.83
C GLY A 131 12.76 -7.23 16.70
N LEU A 132 11.66 -7.79 16.19
CA LEU A 132 10.80 -8.73 16.92
C LEU A 132 11.26 -10.18 16.73
N SER A 133 10.96 -11.07 17.68
CA SER A 133 11.25 -12.50 17.53
C SER A 133 10.42 -13.13 16.42
N GLU A 134 10.93 -14.19 15.80
CA GLU A 134 10.27 -14.88 14.68
C GLU A 134 8.83 -15.33 15.00
N GLY A 135 8.61 -15.87 16.20
CA GLY A 135 7.27 -16.27 16.64
C GLY A 135 6.29 -15.09 16.73
N ILE A 136 6.76 -13.92 17.18
CA ILE A 136 5.93 -12.71 17.21
C ILE A 136 5.63 -12.22 15.80
N ARG A 137 6.63 -12.17 14.93
CA ARG A 137 6.48 -11.75 13.53
C ARG A 137 5.44 -12.60 12.81
N LYS A 138 5.51 -13.92 12.97
CA LYS A 138 4.54 -14.86 12.42
C LYS A 138 3.12 -14.60 12.93
N ILE A 139 2.95 -14.32 14.23
CA ILE A 139 1.65 -13.95 14.80
C ILE A 139 1.07 -12.70 14.14
N ILE A 140 1.91 -11.67 13.92
CA ILE A 140 1.50 -10.40 13.32
C ILE A 140 1.05 -10.62 11.86
N VAL A 141 1.86 -11.31 11.05
CA VAL A 141 1.53 -11.62 9.65
C VAL A 141 0.23 -12.44 9.58
N GLN A 142 0.14 -13.53 10.34
CA GLN A 142 -1.05 -14.39 10.41
C GLN A 142 -2.28 -13.71 10.98
N SER A 143 -2.13 -12.55 11.64
CA SER A 143 -3.29 -11.81 12.14
C SER A 143 -4.00 -11.02 11.03
N GLY A 144 -3.39 -10.87 9.85
CA GLY A 144 -3.90 -10.05 8.75
C GLY A 144 -3.98 -8.58 9.13
N TYR A 145 -2.99 -8.09 9.89
CA TYR A 145 -3.10 -6.80 10.58
C TYR A 145 -3.22 -5.63 9.59
N TYR A 146 -2.45 -5.63 8.50
CA TYR A 146 -2.51 -4.60 7.45
C TYR A 146 -3.90 -4.52 6.83
N THR A 147 -4.43 -5.66 6.37
CA THR A 147 -5.76 -5.75 5.75
C THR A 147 -6.85 -5.23 6.69
N LYS A 148 -6.79 -5.63 7.96
CA LYS A 148 -7.75 -5.17 8.97
C LYS A 148 -7.62 -3.68 9.26
N LEU A 149 -6.40 -3.15 9.29
CA LEU A 149 -6.16 -1.74 9.52
C LEU A 149 -6.70 -0.90 8.37
N TYR A 150 -6.47 -1.34 7.13
CA TYR A 150 -7.02 -0.73 5.93
C TYR A 150 -8.55 -0.69 5.96
N VAL A 151 -9.21 -1.81 6.31
CA VAL A 151 -10.67 -1.86 6.46
C VAL A 151 -11.17 -0.87 7.50
N VAL A 152 -10.53 -0.76 8.67
CA VAL A 152 -10.89 0.23 9.70
C VAL A 152 -10.73 1.66 9.17
N ALA A 153 -9.65 1.93 8.44
CA ALA A 153 -9.40 3.23 7.86
C ALA A 153 -10.47 3.64 6.83
N GLU A 154 -10.84 2.71 5.93
CA GLU A 154 -11.91 2.89 4.94
C GLU A 154 -13.29 3.08 5.59
N GLU A 155 -13.66 2.25 6.57
CA GLU A 155 -14.94 2.34 7.30
C GLU A 155 -15.13 3.70 7.99
N ASN A 156 -14.02 4.32 8.42
CA ASN A 156 -14.01 5.64 9.06
C ASN A 156 -13.65 6.78 8.09
N LYS A 157 -13.60 6.49 6.78
CA LYS A 157 -13.38 7.46 5.69
C LYS A 157 -12.09 8.28 5.86
N LEU A 158 -11.03 7.62 6.30
CA LEU A 158 -9.73 8.26 6.43
C LEU A 158 -9.15 8.59 5.06
N THR A 159 -8.50 9.74 4.95
CA THR A 159 -7.70 10.08 3.76
C THR A 159 -6.42 9.26 3.73
N VAL A 160 -5.82 9.06 2.55
CA VAL A 160 -4.55 8.31 2.40
C VAL A 160 -3.46 8.76 3.39
N PRO A 161 -3.21 10.07 3.61
CA PRO A 161 -2.25 10.51 4.63
C PRO A 161 -2.63 10.11 6.06
N GLN A 162 -3.92 10.14 6.39
CA GLN A 162 -4.42 9.70 7.71
C GLN A 162 -4.29 8.18 7.88
N MET A 163 -4.45 7.40 6.81
CA MET A 163 -4.21 5.95 6.84
C MET A 163 -2.76 5.64 7.19
N GLY A 164 -1.80 6.29 6.52
CA GLY A 164 -0.38 6.12 6.82
C GLY A 164 -0.04 6.52 8.27
N THR A 165 -0.66 7.59 8.77
CA THR A 165 -0.51 8.00 10.19
C THR A 165 -1.09 6.96 11.15
N LEU A 166 -2.26 6.40 10.83
CA LEU A 166 -2.89 5.35 11.62
C LEU A 166 -2.03 4.08 11.69
N GLU A 167 -1.45 3.71 10.55
CA GLU A 167 -0.53 2.59 10.40
C GLU A 167 0.74 2.78 11.22
N GLU A 168 1.43 3.91 11.05
CA GLU A 168 2.64 4.21 11.81
C GLU A 168 2.41 4.11 13.32
N ILE A 169 1.33 4.72 13.83
CA ILE A 169 1.03 4.73 15.26
C ILE A 169 0.62 3.32 15.75
N THR A 170 -0.15 2.56 14.96
CA THR A 170 -0.56 1.20 15.33
C THR A 170 0.63 0.24 15.35
N THR A 171 1.49 0.31 14.34
CA THR A 171 2.76 -0.44 14.28
C THR A 171 3.68 -0.06 15.43
N GLY A 172 3.71 1.22 15.81
CA GLY A 172 4.41 1.69 17.00
C GLY A 172 3.94 0.99 18.29
N VAL A 173 2.63 0.74 18.44
CA VAL A 173 2.11 -0.02 19.59
C VAL A 173 2.48 -1.49 19.52
N ILE A 174 2.38 -2.12 18.35
CA ILE A 174 2.73 -3.54 18.16
C ILE A 174 4.22 -3.79 18.43
N THR A 175 5.08 -2.87 18.00
CA THR A 175 6.55 -2.93 18.21
C THR A 175 6.99 -2.42 19.59
N ASN A 176 6.04 -2.02 20.45
CA ASN A 176 6.31 -1.43 21.77
C ASN A 176 7.14 -0.13 21.73
N SER A 177 7.12 0.58 20.59
CA SER A 177 7.71 1.93 20.43
C SER A 177 6.76 3.03 20.93
N ILE A 178 5.46 2.75 20.98
CA ILE A 178 4.41 3.63 21.53
C ILE A 178 3.72 2.88 22.67
N HIS A 179 3.63 3.51 23.83
CA HIS A 179 2.95 2.93 24.99
C HIS A 179 1.42 2.85 24.72
N PRO A 180 0.73 1.75 25.09
CA PRO A 180 -0.71 1.60 24.82
C PRO A 180 -1.59 2.72 25.38
N GLU A 181 -1.21 3.33 26.50
CA GLU A 181 -1.93 4.46 27.11
C GLU A 181 -1.81 5.76 26.32
N ASP A 182 -0.81 5.86 25.45
CA ASP A 182 -0.59 7.02 24.60
C ASP A 182 -1.15 6.83 23.19
N PHE A 183 -1.62 5.63 22.85
CA PHE A 183 -2.16 5.29 21.54
C PHE A 183 -3.28 6.24 21.11
N GLU A 184 -4.29 6.41 21.96
CA GLU A 184 -5.42 7.31 21.67
C GLU A 184 -4.97 8.76 21.57
N LYS A 185 -4.10 9.21 22.49
CA LYS A 185 -3.59 10.59 22.49
C LYS A 185 -2.81 10.89 21.20
N MET A 186 -2.01 9.95 20.73
CA MET A 186 -1.25 10.06 19.49
C MET A 186 -2.17 10.13 18.27
N LEU A 187 -3.24 9.32 18.24
CA LEU A 187 -4.21 9.40 17.15
C LEU A 187 -4.98 10.73 17.15
N VAL A 188 -5.42 11.21 18.32
CA VAL A 188 -6.10 12.53 18.44
C VAL A 188 -5.19 13.66 17.94
N LYS A 189 -3.91 13.62 18.32
CA LYS A 189 -2.94 14.65 17.94
C LYS A 189 -2.65 14.68 16.44
N ASN A 190 -2.53 13.51 15.81
CA ASN A 190 -1.96 13.41 14.46
C ASN A 190 -3.01 13.22 13.35
N LEU A 191 -4.19 12.67 13.64
CA LEU A 191 -5.22 12.45 12.60
C LEU A 191 -6.04 13.70 12.26
N GLY A 192 -6.10 14.69 13.16
CA GLY A 192 -6.91 15.90 12.96
C GLY A 192 -8.43 15.63 12.93
N LEU A 193 -8.88 14.53 13.54
CA LEU A 193 -10.29 14.11 13.58
C LEU A 193 -10.97 14.51 14.90
N PRO A 194 -12.31 14.59 14.94
CA PRO A 194 -13.05 14.75 16.18
C PRO A 194 -12.76 13.62 17.17
N ALA A 195 -12.64 13.94 18.46
CA ALA A 195 -12.30 12.98 19.50
C ALA A 195 -13.22 11.74 19.53
N GLY A 196 -14.53 11.93 19.28
CA GLY A 196 -15.47 10.80 19.21
C GLY A 196 -15.19 9.83 18.06
N THR A 197 -14.74 10.33 16.90
CA THR A 197 -14.33 9.49 15.77
C THR A 197 -13.04 8.74 16.09
N VAL A 198 -12.06 9.40 16.72
CA VAL A 198 -10.81 8.76 17.13
C VAL A 198 -11.09 7.66 18.16
N GLN A 199 -11.96 7.91 19.13
CA GLN A 199 -12.35 6.91 20.13
C GLN A 199 -12.99 5.67 19.49
N LYS A 200 -13.82 5.85 18.46
CA LYS A 200 -14.38 4.75 17.65
C LYS A 200 -13.27 3.94 16.96
N ILE A 201 -12.35 4.62 16.28
CA ILE A 201 -11.20 3.98 15.61
C ILE A 201 -10.33 3.19 16.61
N VAL A 202 -10.04 3.78 17.78
CA VAL A 202 -9.29 3.13 18.86
C VAL A 202 -9.99 1.85 19.33
N GLY A 203 -11.32 1.89 19.48
CA GLY A 203 -12.12 0.73 19.82
C GLY A 203 -11.98 -0.39 18.78
N GLU A 204 -12.20 -0.05 17.51
CA GLU A 204 -12.12 -1.01 16.40
C GLU A 204 -10.72 -1.64 16.25
N ILE A 205 -9.65 -0.85 16.40
CA ILE A 205 -8.27 -1.37 16.33
C ILE A 205 -7.97 -2.27 17.53
N ASN A 206 -8.38 -1.87 18.73
CA ASN A 206 -8.16 -2.70 19.92
C ASN A 206 -8.90 -4.04 19.81
N GLU A 207 -10.12 -4.05 19.29
CA GLU A 207 -10.93 -5.26 19.15
C GLU A 207 -10.49 -6.14 17.98
N LYS A 208 -10.34 -5.57 16.78
CA LYS A 208 -10.11 -6.34 15.54
C LYS A 208 -8.63 -6.74 15.36
N ILE A 209 -7.69 -5.95 15.90
CA ILE A 209 -6.25 -6.06 15.61
C ILE A 209 -5.45 -6.36 16.89
N LEU A 210 -5.35 -5.41 17.81
CA LEU A 210 -4.41 -5.51 18.93
C LEU A 210 -4.81 -6.59 19.94
N GLY A 211 -6.11 -6.79 20.19
CA GLY A 211 -6.63 -7.83 21.06
C GLY A 211 -6.22 -9.24 20.61
N PRO A 212 -6.59 -9.66 19.39
CA PRO A 212 -6.21 -10.96 18.83
C PRO A 212 -4.69 -11.19 18.78
N VAL A 213 -3.91 -10.15 18.44
CA VAL A 213 -2.44 -10.25 18.43
C VAL A 213 -1.91 -10.49 19.86
N ARG A 214 -2.39 -9.73 20.86
CA ARG A 214 -1.99 -9.91 22.27
C ARG A 214 -2.37 -11.29 22.80
N GLU A 215 -3.54 -11.80 22.43
CA GLU A 215 -4.01 -13.13 22.84
C GLU A 215 -3.07 -14.23 22.32
N LYS A 216 -2.78 -14.23 21.01
CA LYS A 216 -1.82 -15.15 20.41
C LYS A 216 -0.42 -15.03 21.01
N MET A 217 0.04 -13.80 21.28
CA MET A 217 1.33 -13.60 21.96
C MET A 217 1.32 -14.23 23.37
N LYS A 218 0.24 -14.08 24.14
CA LYS A 218 0.12 -14.70 25.46
C LYS A 218 0.17 -16.22 25.39
N GLU A 219 -0.43 -16.85 24.39
CA GLU A 219 -0.37 -18.31 24.23
C GLU A 219 1.07 -18.81 24.06
N VAL A 220 1.90 -18.08 23.30
CA VAL A 220 3.31 -18.41 23.12
C VAL A 220 4.09 -18.32 24.43
N TYR A 221 3.84 -17.30 25.25
CA TYR A 221 4.57 -17.09 26.51
C TYR A 221 3.96 -17.79 27.73
N SER A 222 2.69 -18.20 27.68
CA SER A 222 2.00 -18.88 28.79
C SER A 222 2.14 -20.40 28.75
N ARG A 223 2.78 -20.94 27.70
CA ARG A 223 3.12 -22.37 27.64
C ARG A 223 4.23 -22.63 28.66
N PRO A 224 4.00 -23.42 29.73
CA PRO A 224 5.08 -23.79 30.64
C PRO A 224 6.14 -24.53 29.82
N GLU A 225 7.42 -24.18 30.00
CA GLU A 225 8.57 -24.89 29.44
C GLU A 225 8.52 -26.37 29.88
N SER A 226 7.76 -27.19 29.18
CA SER A 226 7.70 -28.64 29.33
C SER A 226 8.15 -29.31 28.04
N SER A 227 9.31 -28.89 27.57
CA SER A 227 10.24 -29.78 26.89
C SER A 227 11.64 -29.30 27.23
N ALA A 228 12.21 -29.92 28.26
CA ALA A 228 13.61 -29.81 28.58
C ALA A 228 14.44 -30.15 27.34
N TYR A 229 14.97 -29.13 26.67
CA TYR A 229 16.26 -29.28 26.06
C TYR A 229 17.26 -29.33 27.22
N GLU A 230 17.81 -30.51 27.50
CA GLU A 230 19.00 -30.65 28.34
C GLU A 230 20.14 -29.86 27.70
N ILE A 231 20.25 -28.58 28.04
CA ILE A 231 21.48 -27.84 27.84
C ILE A 231 22.42 -28.31 28.95
N LYS A 232 23.24 -29.31 28.65
CA LYS A 232 24.43 -29.63 29.46
C LYS A 232 25.29 -28.37 29.53
N PRO A 233 25.57 -27.81 30.72
CA PRO A 233 26.39 -26.62 30.83
C PRO A 233 27.84 -26.96 30.53
N GLN A 234 28.33 -26.56 29.35
CA GLN A 234 29.76 -26.51 29.05
C GLN A 234 30.35 -25.30 29.77
N ILE A 235 30.80 -25.53 31.01
CA ILE A 235 31.59 -24.57 31.79
C ILE A 235 32.95 -24.40 31.10
N LYS A 236 33.10 -23.38 30.25
CA LYS A 236 34.43 -22.84 29.92
C LYS A 236 34.78 -21.80 30.97
N LYS A 237 35.57 -22.24 31.96
CA LYS A 237 36.28 -21.38 32.91
C LYS A 237 37.21 -20.45 32.13
N ASN A 238 36.82 -19.19 31.97
CA ASN A 238 37.78 -18.12 31.67
C ASN A 238 38.00 -17.31 32.95
N VAL A 239 39.26 -17.29 33.34
CA VAL A 239 39.80 -16.73 34.58
C VAL A 239 39.63 -15.21 34.54
N VAL A 240 38.84 -14.69 35.47
CA VAL A 240 38.79 -13.26 35.81
C VAL A 240 40.07 -12.91 36.57
N LYS A 241 40.93 -12.07 35.97
CA LYS A 241 41.97 -11.34 36.72
C LYS A 241 41.45 -9.94 37.02
N VAL A 242 41.17 -9.72 38.30
CA VAL A 242 40.80 -8.45 38.92
C VAL A 242 41.98 -7.48 38.88
N ILE A 243 41.80 -6.28 38.32
CA ILE A 243 42.50 -5.05 38.74
C ILE A 243 41.49 -3.89 38.65
N ARG A 244 41.24 -3.23 39.78
CA ARG A 244 40.64 -1.88 39.93
C ARG A 244 41.76 -0.91 40.37
N PRO A 245 41.52 0.38 40.63
CA PRO A 245 41.00 1.46 39.76
C PRO A 245 41.82 2.77 39.92
N THR A 246 41.86 3.70 38.94
CA THR A 246 42.16 5.16 39.10
C THR A 246 42.08 5.78 37.70
N SER A 247 41.17 6.71 37.38
CA SER A 247 41.07 8.15 37.68
C SER A 247 41.42 9.01 36.44
N GLU A 248 40.82 10.21 36.38
CA GLU A 248 41.07 11.33 35.45
C GLU A 248 40.40 11.19 34.06
N ALA A 249 39.33 11.92 33.76
CA ALA A 249 39.23 13.37 33.54
C ALA A 249 40.05 13.84 32.33
N THR A 250 39.40 13.92 31.16
CA THR A 250 39.62 14.99 30.17
C THR A 250 38.57 14.89 29.06
N ASP A 251 37.73 15.94 28.93
CA ASP A 251 37.16 16.34 27.64
C ASP A 251 38.32 16.59 26.65
N PRO A 252 38.12 16.36 25.34
CA PRO A 252 37.92 17.55 24.51
C PRO A 252 37.00 17.37 23.29
N LEU A 253 36.43 18.53 22.92
CA LEU A 253 36.12 19.04 21.59
C LEU A 253 35.29 18.19 20.61
N LEU A 254 34.06 18.68 20.44
CA LEU A 254 33.40 18.88 19.15
C LEU A 254 34.40 19.47 18.14
N ASP A 255 34.65 18.77 17.04
CA ASP A 255 35.24 19.35 15.85
C ASP A 255 34.28 19.15 14.66
N THR A 256 33.87 20.29 14.14
CA THR A 256 33.10 20.50 12.92
C THR A 256 33.87 19.99 11.72
N MET A 257 33.28 19.08 10.93
CA MET A 257 33.72 18.83 9.57
C MET A 257 32.58 19.09 8.59
N GLU A 258 32.57 20.32 8.08
CA GLU A 258 32.06 20.65 6.75
C GLU A 258 32.89 19.91 5.69
N LEU A 259 32.27 19.16 4.80
CA LEU A 259 32.87 18.82 3.51
C LEU A 259 31.80 18.74 2.40
N LYS A 260 31.79 19.84 1.62
CA LYS A 260 31.78 19.93 0.15
C LYS A 260 30.73 19.17 -0.65
N GLU A 261 29.89 19.99 -1.29
CA GLU A 261 29.29 19.76 -2.60
C GLU A 261 30.33 19.25 -3.61
N GLY A 262 30.14 18.00 -4.04
CA GLY A 262 30.81 17.40 -5.17
C GLY A 262 29.77 16.98 -6.19
N ASN A 263 29.71 17.73 -7.29
CA ASN A 263 28.87 17.47 -8.45
C ASN A 263 29.54 16.38 -9.32
N PRO A 264 28.87 15.28 -9.69
CA PRO A 264 29.26 14.49 -10.83
C PRO A 264 28.22 14.64 -11.95
N THR A 265 28.64 15.33 -13.00
CA THR A 265 28.09 15.19 -14.35
C THR A 265 28.19 13.71 -14.76
N VAL A 266 27.06 13.02 -14.93
CA VAL A 266 26.98 11.69 -15.56
C VAL A 266 25.79 11.65 -16.51
N ASP A 267 26.06 10.99 -17.64
CA ASP A 267 25.37 10.95 -18.91
C ASP A 267 23.84 10.80 -18.91
N GLN A 268 23.23 11.52 -19.86
CA GLN A 268 21.88 11.28 -20.33
C GLN A 268 21.76 9.86 -20.92
N LYS A 269 21.12 8.97 -20.17
CA LYS A 269 20.45 7.80 -20.75
C LYS A 269 19.17 7.48 -19.98
N MET A 270 18.06 7.66 -20.69
CA MET A 270 16.74 7.05 -20.48
C MET A 270 16.12 7.25 -19.10
N GLN A 271 15.34 8.33 -18.99
CA GLN A 271 14.37 8.53 -17.92
C GLN A 271 13.31 7.40 -17.96
N PRO A 272 13.02 6.71 -16.84
CA PRO A 272 11.89 5.79 -16.76
C PRO A 272 10.56 6.58 -16.81
N ILE A 273 9.51 5.94 -17.32
CA ILE A 273 8.15 6.50 -17.52
C ILE A 273 7.56 7.13 -16.24
N LEU A 274 8.07 6.79 -15.05
CA LEU A 274 7.74 7.47 -13.79
C LEU A 274 8.01 8.98 -13.81
N GLY A 275 9.07 9.43 -14.50
CA GLY A 275 9.36 10.86 -14.69
C GLY A 275 8.35 11.55 -15.62
N GLN A 276 7.71 10.81 -16.52
CA GLN A 276 6.71 11.35 -17.45
C GLN A 276 5.36 11.55 -16.74
N LYS A 277 4.97 10.62 -15.85
CA LYS A 277 3.74 10.76 -15.04
C LYS A 277 3.83 11.84 -13.95
N LEU A 278 5.03 12.20 -13.50
CA LEU A 278 5.25 13.31 -12.54
C LEU A 278 5.47 14.67 -13.23
N ALA A 279 5.94 14.69 -14.49
CA ALA A 279 6.18 15.91 -15.26
C ALA A 279 4.92 16.49 -15.94
N ASP A 280 3.85 15.72 -16.05
CA ASP A 280 2.52 16.20 -16.46
C ASP A 280 1.84 16.98 -15.32
N SER A 281 2.56 17.96 -14.78
CA SER A 281 1.98 19.09 -14.08
C SER A 281 0.94 19.75 -14.97
N TYR A 282 -0.30 19.71 -14.51
CA TYR A 282 -1.47 20.33 -15.12
C TYR A 282 -1.15 21.71 -15.72
N LYS A 283 -0.97 21.77 -17.05
CA LYS A 283 -1.26 22.99 -17.78
C LYS A 283 -2.76 23.13 -17.79
N ALA A 284 -3.30 23.83 -16.79
CA ALA A 284 -4.64 24.39 -16.89
C ALA A 284 -4.67 25.19 -18.20
N SER A 285 -5.41 24.69 -19.19
CA SER A 285 -5.68 25.44 -20.41
C SER A 285 -6.48 26.67 -19.99
N THR A 286 -5.81 27.81 -19.86
CA THR A 286 -6.50 29.10 -19.79
C THR A 286 -7.16 29.29 -21.13
N VAL A 287 -8.41 28.85 -21.23
CA VAL A 287 -9.33 29.26 -22.29
C VAL A 287 -9.42 30.77 -22.17
N LYS A 288 -8.75 31.49 -23.07
CA LYS A 288 -9.05 32.89 -23.30
C LYS A 288 -10.45 32.92 -23.87
N THR A 289 -11.44 33.22 -23.03
CA THR A 289 -12.75 33.61 -23.52
C THR A 289 -12.57 34.99 -24.15
N ASP A 290 -12.48 35.02 -25.48
CA ASP A 290 -12.68 36.24 -26.24
C ASP A 290 -14.13 36.68 -26.02
N HIS A 291 -14.36 37.48 -24.99
CA HIS A 291 -15.59 38.25 -24.82
C HIS A 291 -15.56 39.44 -25.79
N SER A 292 -15.50 39.16 -27.09
CA SER A 292 -15.81 40.17 -28.11
C SER A 292 -17.33 40.18 -28.27
N ILE A 293 -17.99 41.08 -27.53
CA ILE A 293 -19.39 41.39 -27.73
C ILE A 293 -19.46 42.11 -29.08
N GLU A 294 -19.81 41.37 -30.13
CA GLU A 294 -20.23 41.97 -31.39
C GLU A 294 -21.46 42.84 -31.12
N ASN A 295 -21.29 44.14 -31.38
CA ASN A 295 -22.35 45.14 -31.38
C ASN A 295 -23.44 44.72 -32.38
N MET A 296 -24.43 43.96 -31.90
CA MET A 296 -25.70 43.78 -32.57
C MET A 296 -26.50 45.08 -32.45
N THR A 297 -26.46 45.87 -33.51
CA THR A 297 -27.47 46.88 -33.83
C THR A 297 -28.84 46.21 -33.83
N LYS A 298 -29.77 46.68 -32.98
CA LYS A 298 -31.20 46.58 -33.27
C LYS A 298 -31.99 47.72 -32.66
N ASP A 299 -32.63 48.42 -33.59
CA ASP A 299 -33.75 49.33 -33.42
C ASP A 299 -34.82 48.83 -32.44
N LYS A 300 -35.34 49.81 -31.70
CA LYS A 300 -36.74 50.07 -31.34
C LYS A 300 -37.49 49.08 -30.43
N ASN A 301 -37.64 49.57 -29.20
CA ASN A 301 -38.93 49.88 -28.57
C ASN A 301 -39.75 48.71 -28.00
N VAL A 302 -39.38 48.26 -26.80
CA VAL A 302 -40.33 47.65 -25.83
C VAL A 302 -39.98 48.14 -24.43
N SER A 303 -40.89 48.91 -23.83
CA SER A 303 -40.89 49.32 -22.43
C SER A 303 -41.14 48.10 -21.52
N ARG A 304 -40.16 47.76 -20.68
CA ARG A 304 -40.36 46.95 -19.46
C ARG A 304 -39.53 47.54 -18.32
N GLY A 305 -40.17 47.67 -17.18
CA GLY A 305 -39.78 48.50 -16.05
C GLY A 305 -38.41 48.19 -15.45
N ALA A 306 -37.81 49.24 -14.89
CA ALA A 306 -36.53 49.21 -14.21
C ALA A 306 -36.53 48.22 -13.02
N PRO A 307 -35.42 47.50 -12.77
CA PRO A 307 -35.25 46.71 -11.57
C PRO A 307 -35.18 47.62 -10.34
N LYS A 308 -35.95 47.29 -9.29
CA LYS A 308 -35.93 48.00 -8.00
C LYS A 308 -34.55 47.83 -7.36
N THR A 309 -33.81 48.93 -7.25
CA THR A 309 -32.57 48.99 -6.48
C THR A 309 -32.89 49.01 -4.99
N TYR A 310 -32.14 48.22 -4.21
CA TYR A 310 -32.22 48.23 -2.75
C TYR A 310 -31.83 49.61 -2.20
N PRO A 311 -32.50 50.10 -1.14
CA PRO A 311 -32.12 51.34 -0.49
C PRO A 311 -30.71 51.20 0.11
N PRO A 312 -29.87 52.25 0.05
CA PRO A 312 -28.56 52.22 0.67
C PRO A 312 -28.75 52.04 2.18
N ASN A 313 -28.20 50.94 2.72
CA ASN A 313 -28.25 50.44 4.10
C ASN A 313 -29.22 49.27 4.43
N ALA A 314 -29.89 48.66 3.45
CA ALA A 314 -30.64 47.42 3.70
C ALA A 314 -29.76 46.17 3.53
N ASP A 315 -29.78 45.28 4.52
CA ASP A 315 -29.10 43.97 4.52
C ASP A 315 -29.84 42.99 3.58
N PRO A 316 -29.25 42.57 2.45
CA PRO A 316 -29.91 41.79 1.41
C PRO A 316 -30.36 40.38 1.85
N TYR A 317 -29.97 39.91 3.04
CA TYR A 317 -30.27 38.56 3.54
C TYR A 317 -31.29 38.51 4.69
N ARG A 318 -31.95 39.63 5.00
CA ARG A 318 -32.92 39.71 6.11
C ARG A 318 -34.39 39.73 5.70
N GLU A 319 -34.73 39.72 4.42
CA GLU A 319 -36.13 39.63 3.99
C GLU A 319 -36.47 38.22 3.49
N ILE A 320 -37.58 37.70 4.03
CA ILE A 320 -38.14 36.40 3.65
C ILE A 320 -38.85 36.63 2.30
N PRO A 321 -38.59 35.82 1.26
CA PRO A 321 -39.23 36.00 -0.02
C PRO A 321 -40.74 35.72 0.08
N GLU A 322 -41.57 36.66 -0.39
CA GLU A 322 -42.99 36.45 -0.69
C GLU A 322 -43.18 35.63 -1.98
#